data_AF-A0A2D5R5D2-F1
#
_entry.id   AF-A0A2D5R5D2-F1
#
_cell.length_a   1.000
_cell.length_b   1.000
_cell.length_c   1.000
_cell.angle_alpha   90.00
_cell.angle_beta   90.00
_cell.angle_gamma   90.00
#
_symmetry.space_group_name_H-M   'P 1'
#
loop_
_entity.id
_entity.type
_entity.pdbx_description
1 polymer ?
#
loop_
_entity_poly.entity_id
_entity_poly.type
_entity_poly.pdbx_seq_one_letter_code
_entity_poly.pdbx_strand_id
1 'polypeptide(L)'
;MRHYEVVFLVHPDQSEQVPSMVERYAASVAAGNGTVHRSENWGRRQLAYPINKIHKAHYILMNIECGQEVLDELNSTFRYNDAVIRSMVIRRNEAITAESPIMKLENADKADKEARERRNAAKAKAEAEAAEKSEAAVVEAEAPEADKAKDVVAEEQPEAEGGE
;
A
#
# COMPACT_ATOMS: atom_id res chain seq x y z
N MET A 1 -23.53 -0.46 30.21
CA MET A 1 -23.09 -1.39 29.15
C MET A 1 -21.75 -1.99 29.54
N ARG A 2 -21.27 -3.03 28.87
CA ARG A 2 -19.98 -3.67 29.19
C ARG A 2 -19.01 -3.49 28.02
N HIS A 3 -17.72 -3.44 28.33
CA HIS A 3 -16.67 -3.36 27.32
C HIS A 3 -16.24 -4.77 26.90
N TYR A 4 -16.08 -4.95 25.60
CA TYR A 4 -15.62 -6.18 24.99
C TYR A 4 -14.51 -5.89 23.98
N GLU A 5 -13.57 -6.80 23.94
CA GLU A 5 -12.56 -6.88 22.91
C GLU A 5 -12.88 -8.10 22.04
N VAL A 6 -13.12 -7.85 20.77
CA VAL A 6 -13.51 -8.86 19.80
C VAL A 6 -12.39 -8.99 18.78
N VAL A 7 -11.84 -10.19 18.68
CA VAL A 7 -10.89 -10.55 17.63
C VAL A 7 -11.54 -11.62 16.77
N PHE A 8 -11.57 -11.41 15.46
CA PHE A 8 -12.05 -12.43 14.54
C PHE A 8 -11.13 -12.55 13.33
N LEU A 9 -11.07 -13.78 12.83
CA LEU A 9 -10.22 -14.19 11.74
C LEU A 9 -11.11 -14.50 10.54
N VAL A 10 -10.84 -13.86 9.42
CA VAL A 10 -11.57 -14.05 8.16
C VAL A 10 -10.73 -14.89 7.19
N HIS A 11 -11.39 -15.71 6.39
CA HIS A 11 -10.80 -16.47 5.31
C HIS A 11 -10.01 -15.55 4.35
N PRO A 12 -8.79 -15.92 3.93
CA PRO A 12 -7.95 -15.05 3.10
C PRO A 12 -8.58 -14.67 1.75
N ASP A 13 -9.42 -15.54 1.19
CA ASP A 13 -10.13 -15.29 -0.07
C ASP A 13 -11.25 -14.25 0.05
N GLN A 14 -11.77 -14.03 1.27
CA GLN A 14 -12.81 -13.02 1.53
C GLN A 14 -12.24 -11.72 2.10
N SER A 15 -10.93 -11.50 1.91
CA SER A 15 -10.22 -10.33 2.43
C SER A 15 -10.77 -9.00 1.91
N GLU A 16 -11.36 -8.98 0.71
CA GLU A 16 -11.94 -7.75 0.12
C GLU A 16 -13.28 -7.37 0.77
N GLN A 17 -13.98 -8.34 1.38
CA GLN A 17 -15.27 -8.11 2.04
C GLN A 17 -15.11 -7.61 3.48
N VAL A 18 -13.90 -7.64 4.03
CA VAL A 18 -13.62 -7.27 5.42
C VAL A 18 -14.12 -5.86 5.78
N PRO A 19 -13.86 -4.80 4.99
CA PRO A 19 -14.33 -3.46 5.34
C PRO A 19 -15.87 -3.39 5.48
N SER A 20 -16.60 -4.00 4.54
CA SER A 20 -18.07 -4.02 4.59
C SER A 20 -18.62 -4.87 5.74
N MET A 21 -17.91 -5.91 6.17
CA MET A 21 -18.25 -6.67 7.37
C MET A 21 -18.09 -5.83 8.63
N VAL A 22 -16.97 -5.11 8.75
CA VAL A 22 -16.70 -4.23 9.90
C VAL A 22 -17.75 -3.13 10.00
N GLU A 23 -18.11 -2.48 8.90
CA GLU A 23 -19.16 -1.45 8.86
C GLU A 23 -20.52 -2.02 9.30
N ARG A 24 -20.90 -3.21 8.83
CA ARG A 24 -22.15 -3.87 9.24
C ARG A 24 -22.17 -4.18 10.73
N TYR A 25 -21.06 -4.68 11.29
CA TYR A 25 -20.96 -4.96 12.72
C TYR A 25 -20.98 -3.69 13.55
N ALA A 26 -20.31 -2.63 13.11
CA ALA A 26 -20.37 -1.32 13.75
C ALA A 26 -21.80 -0.74 13.74
N ALA A 27 -22.53 -0.89 12.63
CA ALA A 27 -23.93 -0.47 12.52
C ALA A 27 -24.86 -1.26 13.46
N SER A 28 -24.69 -2.58 13.56
CA SER A 28 -25.44 -3.42 14.51
C SER A 28 -25.18 -3.00 15.96
N VAL A 29 -23.91 -2.71 16.31
CA VAL A 29 -23.54 -2.19 17.64
C VAL A 29 -24.20 -0.84 17.92
N ALA A 30 -24.18 0.08 16.94
CA ALA A 30 -24.81 1.39 17.07
C ALA A 30 -26.34 1.30 17.21
N ALA A 31 -26.98 0.37 16.50
CA ALA A 31 -28.42 0.14 16.59
C ALA A 31 -28.85 -0.32 18.01
N GLY A 32 -27.99 -1.09 18.69
CA GLY A 32 -28.19 -1.50 20.08
C GLY A 32 -27.68 -0.50 21.12
N ASN A 33 -27.55 0.79 20.77
CA ASN A 33 -27.04 1.87 21.62
C ASN A 33 -25.60 1.66 22.14
N GLY A 34 -24.83 0.78 21.49
CA GLY A 34 -23.41 0.56 21.79
C GLY A 34 -22.48 1.54 21.08
N THR A 35 -21.22 1.55 21.51
CA THR A 35 -20.17 2.40 20.91
C THR A 35 -18.97 1.55 20.49
N VAL A 36 -18.32 1.93 19.39
CA VAL A 36 -17.07 1.32 18.93
C VAL A 36 -15.93 2.26 19.33
N HIS A 37 -15.07 1.80 20.24
CA HIS A 37 -13.96 2.58 20.79
C HIS A 37 -12.70 2.51 19.93
N ARG A 38 -12.46 1.33 19.34
CA ARG A 38 -11.27 1.05 18.54
C ARG A 38 -11.62 0.01 17.48
N SER A 39 -11.17 0.23 16.25
CA SER A 39 -11.27 -0.74 15.16
C SER A 39 -9.95 -0.76 14.43
N GLU A 40 -9.31 -1.92 14.40
CA GLU A 40 -8.02 -2.11 13.76
C GLU A 40 -8.08 -3.28 12.78
N ASN A 41 -7.60 -3.02 11.57
CA ASN A 41 -7.38 -4.04 10.57
C ASN A 41 -5.89 -4.41 10.57
N TRP A 42 -5.56 -5.64 10.97
CA TRP A 42 -4.17 -6.15 10.99
C TRP A 42 -3.78 -6.89 9.70
N GLY A 43 -4.65 -6.84 8.69
CA GLY A 43 -4.44 -7.45 7.39
C GLY A 43 -4.30 -8.96 7.42
N ARG A 44 -3.69 -9.49 6.36
CA ARG A 44 -3.45 -10.93 6.20
C ARG A 44 -2.18 -11.36 6.90
N ARG A 45 -2.29 -12.30 7.84
CA ARG A 45 -1.17 -12.81 8.64
C ARG A 45 -1.08 -14.32 8.56
N GLN A 46 0.13 -14.85 8.67
CA GLN A 46 0.39 -16.28 8.73
C GLN A 46 -0.08 -16.85 10.07
N LEU A 47 -0.83 -17.95 10.03
CA LEU A 47 -1.26 -18.67 11.21
C LEU A 47 -0.11 -19.52 11.76
N ALA A 48 -0.03 -19.63 13.09
CA ALA A 48 0.95 -20.50 13.76
C ALA A 48 0.74 -21.99 13.43
N TYR A 49 -0.51 -22.38 13.16
CA TYR A 49 -0.90 -23.72 12.72
C TYR A 49 -2.11 -23.62 11.79
N PRO A 50 -2.32 -24.60 10.90
CA PRO A 50 -3.44 -24.56 9.98
C PRO A 50 -4.78 -24.73 10.69
N ILE A 51 -5.75 -23.88 10.36
CA ILE A 51 -7.15 -23.99 10.80
C ILE A 51 -7.97 -24.27 9.56
N ASN A 52 -8.77 -25.33 9.52
CA ASN A 52 -9.54 -25.73 8.34
C ASN A 52 -8.70 -25.82 7.05
N LYS A 53 -7.43 -26.29 7.18
CA LYS A 53 -6.43 -26.37 6.09
C LYS A 53 -5.94 -25.02 5.54
N ILE A 54 -6.22 -23.93 6.24
CA ILE A 54 -5.82 -22.58 5.86
C ILE A 54 -4.57 -22.18 6.65
N HIS A 55 -3.60 -21.55 6.00
CA HIS A 55 -2.33 -21.12 6.61
C HIS A 55 -2.23 -19.60 6.85
N LYS A 56 -3.13 -18.81 6.27
CA LYS A 56 -3.17 -17.35 6.41
C LYS A 56 -4.59 -16.91 6.71
N ALA A 57 -4.77 -15.92 7.57
CA ALA A 57 -6.09 -15.34 7.84
C ALA A 57 -6.00 -13.82 7.87
N HIS A 58 -7.11 -13.16 7.59
CA HIS A 58 -7.23 -11.72 7.77
C HIS A 58 -7.68 -11.44 9.21
N TYR A 59 -6.87 -10.71 9.96
CA TYR A 59 -7.13 -10.41 11.37
C TYR A 59 -7.77 -9.05 11.54
N ILE A 60 -8.83 -9.02 12.34
CA ILE A 60 -9.53 -7.79 12.71
C ILE A 60 -9.70 -7.77 14.21
N LEU A 61 -9.41 -6.61 14.80
CA LEU A 61 -9.62 -6.31 16.20
C LEU A 61 -10.65 -5.18 16.32
N MET A 62 -11.61 -5.36 17.21
CA MET A 62 -12.64 -4.38 17.49
C MET A 62 -12.89 -4.29 19.00
N ASN A 63 -12.82 -3.08 19.56
CA ASN A 63 -13.22 -2.82 20.94
C ASN A 63 -14.57 -2.12 20.92
N ILE A 64 -15.54 -2.79 21.52
CA ILE A 64 -16.93 -2.35 21.55
C ILE A 64 -17.40 -2.20 22.99
N GLU A 65 -18.35 -1.32 23.17
CA GLU A 65 -19.18 -1.24 24.36
C GLU A 65 -20.61 -1.54 23.94
N CYS A 66 -21.20 -2.60 24.49
CA CYS A 66 -22.55 -2.99 24.12
C CYS A 66 -23.28 -3.68 25.28
N GLY A 67 -24.59 -3.87 25.08
CA GLY A 67 -25.42 -4.74 25.91
C GLY A 67 -25.18 -6.22 25.63
N GLN A 68 -25.74 -7.11 26.47
CA GLN A 68 -25.60 -8.56 26.29
C GLN A 68 -26.33 -9.06 25.03
N GLU A 69 -27.51 -8.52 24.73
CA GLU A 69 -28.33 -8.92 23.58
C GLU A 69 -27.57 -8.73 22.25
N VAL A 70 -26.97 -7.55 22.05
CA VAL A 70 -26.14 -7.24 20.88
C VAL A 70 -24.93 -8.16 20.79
N LEU A 71 -24.32 -8.51 21.93
CA LEU A 71 -23.19 -9.42 21.96
C LEU A 71 -23.59 -10.83 21.51
N ASP A 72 -24.75 -11.31 21.94
CA ASP A 72 -25.26 -12.63 21.58
C ASP A 72 -25.63 -12.69 20.08
N GLU A 73 -26.17 -11.59 19.53
CA GLU A 73 -26.41 -11.42 18.10
C GLU A 73 -25.09 -11.44 17.29
N LEU A 74 -24.06 -10.70 17.74
CA LEU A 74 -22.74 -10.71 17.11
C LEU A 74 -22.11 -12.10 17.14
N ASN A 75 -22.15 -12.80 18.28
CA ASN A 75 -21.67 -14.17 18.40
C ASN A 75 -22.38 -15.13 17.45
N SER A 76 -23.71 -14.99 17.34
CA SER A 76 -24.51 -15.78 16.39
C SER A 76 -24.08 -15.47 14.96
N THR A 77 -23.91 -14.20 14.63
CA THR A 77 -23.50 -13.76 13.28
C THR A 77 -22.10 -14.28 12.91
N PHE A 78 -21.15 -14.27 13.85
CA PHE A 78 -19.83 -14.86 13.62
C PHE A 78 -19.91 -16.37 13.41
N ARG A 79 -20.83 -17.06 14.10
CA ARG A 79 -21.00 -18.51 13.99
C ARG A 79 -21.62 -18.92 12.65
N TYR A 80 -22.56 -18.12 12.12
CA TYR A 80 -23.25 -18.42 10.87
C TYR A 80 -22.56 -17.86 9.63
N ASN A 81 -21.52 -17.04 9.81
CA ASN A 81 -20.76 -16.51 8.69
C ASN A 81 -19.57 -17.42 8.37
N ASP A 82 -19.67 -18.17 7.27
CA ASP A 82 -18.62 -19.08 6.79
C ASP A 82 -17.29 -18.37 6.47
N ALA A 83 -17.31 -17.05 6.23
CA ALA A 83 -16.10 -16.28 6.03
C ALA A 83 -15.27 -16.16 7.32
N VAL A 84 -15.89 -16.26 8.50
CA VAL A 84 -15.22 -16.15 9.80
C VAL A 84 -14.78 -17.54 10.25
N ILE A 85 -13.47 -17.78 10.24
CA ILE A 85 -12.91 -19.09 10.60
C ILE A 85 -12.75 -19.27 12.12
N ARG A 86 -12.65 -18.16 12.86
CA ARG A 86 -12.54 -18.15 14.32
C ARG A 86 -12.87 -16.76 14.85
N SER A 87 -13.58 -16.69 15.96
CA SER A 87 -13.81 -15.48 16.73
C SER A 87 -13.47 -15.70 18.20
N MET A 88 -13.11 -14.63 18.90
CA MET A 88 -12.85 -14.60 20.32
C MET A 88 -13.38 -13.29 20.88
N VAL A 89 -14.22 -13.37 21.90
CA VAL A 89 -14.74 -12.22 22.63
C VAL A 89 -14.18 -12.26 24.04
N ILE A 90 -13.58 -11.16 24.49
CA ILE A 90 -13.03 -11.03 25.83
C ILE A 90 -13.67 -9.83 26.51
N ARG A 91 -14.19 -10.03 27.73
CA ARG A 91 -14.70 -8.93 28.55
C ARG A 91 -13.54 -8.07 29.04
N ARG A 92 -13.67 -6.75 28.92
CA ARG A 92 -12.72 -5.76 29.44
C ARG A 92 -13.38 -4.96 30.56
N ASN A 93 -12.54 -4.43 31.46
CA ASN A 93 -13.00 -3.58 32.55
C ASN A 93 -13.26 -2.14 32.08
N GLU A 94 -12.53 -1.69 31.06
CA GLU A 94 -12.51 -0.30 30.58
C GLU A 94 -12.50 -0.25 29.04
N ALA A 95 -12.82 0.92 28.50
CA ALA A 95 -12.73 1.23 27.08
C ALA A 95 -11.25 1.40 26.67
N ILE A 96 -10.73 0.44 25.91
CA ILE A 96 -9.36 0.51 25.38
C ILE A 96 -9.40 1.26 24.04
N THR A 97 -8.92 2.50 24.04
CA THR A 97 -8.84 3.37 22.85
C THR A 97 -7.43 3.45 22.25
N ALA A 98 -6.41 3.06 23.00
CA ALA A 98 -5.02 3.11 22.55
C ALA A 98 -4.77 2.09 21.42
N GLU A 99 -3.91 2.42 20.46
CA GLU A 99 -3.50 1.48 19.40
C GLU A 99 -2.84 0.22 19.96
N SER A 100 -3.14 -0.93 19.35
CA SER A 100 -2.53 -2.20 19.72
C SER A 100 -1.02 -2.21 19.41
N PRO A 101 -0.24 -3.01 20.16
CA PRO A 101 1.18 -3.21 19.86
C PRO A 101 1.44 -3.71 18.43
N ILE A 102 0.51 -4.49 17.88
CA ILE A 102 0.62 -5.07 16.51
C ILE A 102 0.51 -3.97 15.46
N MET A 103 -0.45 -3.05 15.59
CA MET A 103 -0.59 -1.91 14.68
C MET A 103 0.60 -0.96 14.77
N LYS A 104 1.15 -0.74 15.97
CA LYS A 104 2.35 0.08 16.15
C LYS A 104 3.57 -0.50 15.44
N LEU A 105 3.77 -1.82 15.51
CA LEU A 105 4.85 -2.51 14.79
C LEU A 105 4.64 -2.43 13.27
N GLU A 106 3.42 -2.70 12.79
CA GLU A 106 3.13 -2.70 11.36
C GLU A 106 3.26 -1.31 10.73
N ASN A 107 2.82 -0.26 11.43
CA ASN A 107 3.00 1.12 11.00
C ASN A 107 4.48 1.52 10.96
N ALA A 108 5.29 1.06 11.92
CA ALA A 108 6.72 1.32 11.93
C ALA A 108 7.44 0.63 10.77
N ASP A 109 7.12 -0.64 10.50
CA ASP A 109 7.68 -1.41 9.39
C ASP A 109 7.28 -0.81 8.02
N LYS A 110 6.02 -0.37 7.90
CA LYS A 110 5.54 0.29 6.69
C LYS A 110 6.24 1.63 6.46
N ALA A 111 6.45 2.42 7.51
CA ALA A 111 7.15 3.69 7.43
C ALA A 111 8.62 3.53 6.99
N ASP A 112 9.34 2.52 7.51
CA ASP A 112 10.72 2.24 7.08
C ASP A 112 10.78 1.82 5.60
N LYS A 113 9.86 0.95 5.18
CA LYS A 113 9.76 0.51 3.79
C LYS A 113 9.49 1.67 2.83
N GLU A 114 8.53 2.52 3.15
CA GLU A 114 8.21 3.71 2.34
C GLU A 114 9.40 4.70 2.29
N ALA A 115 10.12 4.89 3.40
CA ALA A 115 11.32 5.73 3.43
C ALA A 115 12.43 5.17 2.53
N ARG A 116 12.62 3.85 2.53
CA ARG A 116 13.59 3.18 1.66
C ARG A 116 13.21 3.26 0.19
N GLU A 117 11.93 3.08 -0.14
CA GLU A 117 11.42 3.21 -1.51
C GLU A 117 11.57 4.64 -2.04
N ARG A 118 11.26 5.66 -1.23
CA ARG A 118 11.49 7.07 -1.60
C ARG A 118 12.95 7.37 -1.85
N ARG A 119 13.86 6.88 -1.01
CA ARG A 119 15.31 7.04 -1.21
C ARG A 119 15.80 6.35 -2.48
N ASN A 120 15.31 5.15 -2.75
CA ASN A 120 15.67 4.41 -3.96
C ASN A 120 15.13 5.11 -5.22
N ALA A 121 13.89 5.60 -5.20
CA ALA A 121 13.29 6.34 -6.30
C ALA A 121 14.03 7.67 -6.56
N ALA A 122 14.42 8.39 -5.51
CA ALA A 122 15.23 9.60 -5.62
C ALA A 122 16.62 9.32 -6.23
N LYS A 123 17.26 8.22 -5.81
CA LYS A 123 18.55 7.79 -6.37
C LYS A 123 18.43 7.40 -7.84
N ALA A 124 17.42 6.61 -8.21
CA ALA A 124 17.18 6.22 -9.60
C ALA A 124 16.88 7.42 -10.50
N LYS A 125 16.13 8.41 -10.00
CA LYS A 125 15.85 9.65 -10.73
C LYS A 125 17.12 10.48 -10.93
N ALA A 126 17.97 10.60 -9.91
CA ALA A 126 19.25 11.30 -10.02
C ALA A 126 20.23 10.60 -10.97
N GLU A 127 20.25 9.26 -10.97
CA GLU A 127 21.06 8.47 -11.91
C GLU A 127 20.56 8.60 -13.35
N ALA A 128 19.24 8.64 -13.58
CA ALA A 128 18.65 8.90 -14.88
C ALA A 128 18.95 10.32 -15.39
N GLU A 129 18.77 11.35 -14.54
CA GLU A 129 19.10 12.74 -14.89
C GLU A 129 20.61 12.94 -15.14
N ALA A 130 21.47 12.18 -14.45
CA ALA A 130 22.91 12.18 -14.69
C ALA A 130 23.29 11.47 -16.00
N ALA A 131 22.63 10.35 -16.32
CA ALA A 131 22.81 9.63 -17.58
C ALA A 131 22.36 10.49 -18.78
N GLU A 132 21.21 11.14 -18.67
CA GLU A 132 20.65 12.02 -19.71
C GLU A 132 21.52 13.28 -19.93
N LYS A 133 22.07 13.85 -18.85
CA LYS A 133 23.08 14.92 -18.96
C LYS A 133 24.40 14.45 -19.57
N SER A 134 24.82 13.22 -19.29
CA SER A 134 26.04 12.66 -19.87
C SER A 134 25.86 12.31 -21.36
N GLU A 135 24.69 11.82 -21.78
CA GLU A 135 24.37 11.60 -23.20
C GLU A 135 24.25 12.93 -23.94
N ALA A 136 23.61 13.95 -23.36
CA ALA A 136 23.55 15.29 -23.96
C ALA A 136 24.95 15.91 -24.14
N ALA A 137 25.85 15.75 -23.16
CA ALA A 137 27.22 16.25 -23.25
C ALA A 137 28.09 15.50 -24.28
N VAL A 138 27.82 14.22 -24.54
CA VAL A 138 28.51 13.44 -25.59
C VAL A 138 28.04 13.87 -26.98
N VAL A 139 26.74 14.11 -27.16
CA VAL A 139 26.16 14.59 -28.43
C VAL A 139 26.63 16.01 -28.77
N GLU A 140 26.84 16.87 -27.76
CA GLU A 140 27.34 18.25 -27.97
C GLU A 140 28.85 18.29 -28.26
N ALA A 141 29.61 17.27 -27.83
CA ALA A 141 31.06 17.16 -28.07
C ALA A 141 31.42 16.59 -29.46
N GLU A 142 30.54 15.84 -30.11
CA GLU A 142 30.73 15.33 -31.49
C GLU A 142 30.42 16.37 -32.59
N ALA A 143 29.94 17.56 -32.23
CA ALA A 143 29.48 18.57 -33.20
C ALA A 143 30.52 19.58 -33.78
N PRO A 144 31.82 19.69 -33.38
CA PRO A 144 32.68 20.73 -33.94
C PRO A 144 33.70 20.17 -34.94
N GLU A 145 33.28 19.56 -36.06
CA GLU A 145 34.22 19.29 -37.17
C GLU A 145 33.58 19.36 -38.57
N ALA A 146 32.73 20.38 -38.83
CA ALA A 146 32.16 20.59 -40.17
C ALA A 146 32.16 22.04 -40.68
N ASP A 147 32.86 22.98 -40.03
CA ASP A 147 32.80 24.42 -40.41
C ASP A 147 34.17 25.08 -40.70
N LYS A 148 35.11 24.35 -41.31
CA LYS A 148 36.34 24.94 -41.88
C LYS A 148 36.76 24.29 -43.19
N ALA A 149 35.94 24.38 -44.23
CA ALA A 149 36.36 24.01 -45.59
C ALA A 149 35.54 24.73 -46.68
N LYS A 150 35.32 26.05 -46.56
CA LYS A 150 34.84 26.88 -47.68
C LYS A 150 35.38 28.30 -47.60
N ASP A 151 36.70 28.45 -47.63
CA ASP A 151 37.32 29.69 -48.11
C ASP A 151 38.71 29.35 -48.66
N VAL A 152 39.14 30.08 -49.67
CA VAL A 152 40.34 29.87 -50.53
C VAL A 152 40.21 28.67 -51.49
N VAL A 153 40.13 28.79 -52.82
CA VAL A 153 40.99 29.52 -53.78
C VAL A 153 40.21 29.80 -55.07
N ALA A 154 40.34 31.02 -55.57
CA ALA A 154 39.90 31.48 -56.89
C ALA A 154 40.91 31.12 -58.00
N GLU A 155 40.49 31.35 -59.26
CA GLU A 155 41.29 31.46 -60.50
C GLU A 155 41.73 30.16 -61.21
N GLU A 156 41.14 29.86 -62.39
CA GLU A 156 41.75 30.13 -63.71
C GLU A 156 40.76 29.76 -64.85
N GLN A 157 40.43 30.73 -65.72
CA GLN A 157 40.02 30.50 -67.11
C GLN A 157 41.27 30.55 -68.00
N PRO A 158 41.30 29.84 -69.15
CA PRO A 158 41.01 30.49 -70.45
C PRO A 158 40.11 29.62 -71.37
N GLU A 159 39.12 30.19 -72.07
CA GLU A 159 39.14 30.66 -73.47
C GLU A 159 39.53 29.60 -74.53
N ALA A 160 38.60 29.29 -75.46
CA ALA A 160 38.72 29.53 -76.92
C ALA A 160 37.68 28.74 -77.76
N GLU A 161 36.90 29.49 -78.55
CA GLU A 161 36.43 29.27 -79.96
C GLU A 161 35.65 28.00 -80.34
N GLY A 162 34.61 28.01 -81.20
CA GLY A 162 33.99 29.01 -82.09
C GLY A 162 32.67 28.40 -82.62
N GLY A 163 31.68 29.22 -83.03
CA GLY A 163 31.21 29.32 -84.44
C GLY A 163 30.57 28.03 -84.96
N GLU A 164 29.30 27.95 -85.35
CA GLU A 164 28.46 28.86 -86.13
C GLU A 164 26.97 28.46 -85.96
#